data_AF-X0SLJ6-F1
#
_entry.id   AF-X0SLJ6-F1
#
_cell.length_a   1.000
_cell.length_b   1.000
_cell.length_c   1.000
_cell.angle_alpha   90.00
_cell.angle_beta   90.00
_cell.angle_gamma   90.00
#
_symmetry.space_group_name_H-M   'P 1'
#
loop_
_entity.id
_entity.type
_entity.pdbx_description
1 polymer ?
#
loop_
_entity_poly.entity_id
_entity_poly.type
_entity_poly.pdbx_seq_one_letter_code
_entity_poly.pdbx_strand_id
1 'polypeptide(L)'
;YLTENIYLAADNSPKACVLSGSESEINTLEQKLTDDGYRCRSLKTSHAFHSPMMKPALKEFLAAFKHISIMDPKVPYLSNVTGKWITAKEVRDCQYWAKHLIQTVCFHQSIKTLLEEECANIFIEVGPGCTLSGLVRQIVTDKESNYIENIVRHRLEDVSDYVYLKNVLGKLWKYGIEIKWPIVYGKSKPQKLHLPTYVFDDQTMLVSKDNDVSSQNSTDKSPIDHWFYKPVWESNIEYESKKPISNAIYLLFLERNQFSDSLKQSLLKNNSKVISVYLGKSFCEISKVEFEVKKDSPQDYFKLISSLELANNLPDIIIHTWCYKLEYTKNLLKQFDLNSERGFFGVLYLVQALMALEVAAYKCSLFIISNAV
;
A
#
# COMPACT_ATOMS: atom_id res chain seq x y z
N TYR A 1 30.82 -34.91 -25.31
CA TYR A 1 30.74 -35.10 -23.85
C TYR A 1 29.61 -36.03 -23.44
N LEU A 2 28.45 -36.01 -24.11
CA LEU A 2 27.38 -36.99 -23.86
C LEU A 2 27.78 -38.40 -24.33
N THR A 3 27.38 -39.41 -23.57
CA THR A 3 27.55 -40.84 -23.84
C THR A 3 26.22 -41.55 -23.59
N GLU A 4 26.16 -42.89 -23.75
CA GLU A 4 24.92 -43.66 -23.52
C GLU A 4 24.40 -43.59 -22.08
N ASN A 5 25.26 -43.24 -21.12
CA ASN A 5 24.93 -43.18 -19.69
C ASN A 5 25.06 -41.77 -19.08
N ILE A 6 25.40 -40.76 -19.89
CA ILE A 6 25.47 -39.36 -19.48
C ILE A 6 24.39 -38.59 -20.22
N TYR A 7 23.46 -38.04 -19.44
CA TYR A 7 22.26 -37.38 -19.93
C TYR A 7 22.28 -35.90 -19.57
N LEU A 8 21.75 -35.08 -20.47
CA LEU A 8 21.47 -33.68 -20.18
C LEU A 8 20.25 -33.61 -19.25
N ALA A 9 20.47 -33.33 -17.97
CA ALA A 9 19.41 -33.21 -16.99
C ALA A 9 18.68 -31.88 -17.09
N ALA A 10 19.42 -30.79 -17.33
CA ALA A 10 18.84 -29.46 -17.48
C ALA A 10 19.62 -28.61 -18.47
N ASP A 11 18.91 -27.97 -19.41
CA ASP A 11 19.40 -26.86 -20.21
C ASP A 11 18.93 -25.55 -19.55
N ASN A 12 19.83 -24.91 -18.81
CA ASN A 12 19.50 -23.80 -17.90
C ASN A 12 19.75 -22.43 -18.53
N SER A 13 20.82 -22.27 -19.31
CA SER A 13 21.13 -21.03 -20.01
C SER A 13 22.17 -21.31 -21.11
N PRO A 14 22.47 -20.33 -21.99
CA PRO A 14 23.56 -20.47 -22.97
C PRO A 14 24.93 -20.80 -22.38
N LYS A 15 25.12 -20.57 -21.07
CA LYS A 15 26.39 -20.75 -20.36
C LYS A 15 26.31 -21.76 -19.21
N ALA A 16 25.17 -22.41 -19.00
CA ALA A 16 24.96 -23.31 -17.88
C ALA A 16 24.03 -24.47 -18.26
N CYS A 17 24.48 -25.69 -17.98
CA CYS A 17 23.67 -26.90 -18.09
C CYS A 17 24.00 -27.85 -16.93
N VAL A 18 23.17 -28.87 -16.74
CA VAL A 18 23.38 -29.94 -15.75
C VAL A 18 23.43 -31.26 -16.48
N LEU A 19 24.47 -32.05 -16.17
CA LEU A 19 24.63 -33.41 -16.68
C LEU A 19 24.37 -34.39 -15.54
N SER A 20 23.79 -35.55 -15.87
CA SER A 20 23.42 -36.60 -14.92
C SER A 20 23.83 -37.97 -15.47
N GLY A 21 24.18 -38.89 -14.59
CA GLY A 21 24.67 -40.22 -14.95
C GLY A 21 25.16 -40.97 -13.72
N SER A 22 25.87 -42.08 -13.92
CA SER A 22 26.53 -42.78 -12.83
C SER A 22 27.64 -41.93 -12.21
N GLU A 23 27.90 -42.11 -10.91
CA GLU A 23 28.92 -41.34 -10.18
C GLU A 23 30.30 -41.46 -10.85
N SER A 24 30.69 -42.68 -11.25
CA SER A 24 31.95 -42.92 -11.94
C SER A 24 32.07 -42.14 -13.24
N GLU A 25 31.01 -42.12 -14.06
CA GLU A 25 31.04 -41.46 -15.36
C GLU A 25 30.99 -39.94 -15.24
N ILE A 26 30.23 -39.42 -14.28
CA ILE A 26 30.20 -37.98 -13.98
C ILE A 26 31.56 -37.51 -13.45
N ASN A 27 32.23 -38.29 -12.58
CA ASN A 27 33.56 -37.95 -12.08
C ASN A 27 34.60 -37.92 -13.21
N THR A 28 34.59 -38.90 -14.12
CA THR A 28 35.46 -38.91 -15.30
C THR A 28 35.16 -37.73 -16.22
N LEU A 29 33.87 -37.40 -16.42
CA LEU A 29 33.49 -36.27 -17.24
C LEU A 29 33.87 -34.92 -16.62
N GLU A 30 33.73 -34.77 -15.31
CA GLU A 30 34.13 -33.57 -14.57
C GLU A 30 35.62 -33.29 -14.74
N GLN A 31 36.48 -34.31 -14.64
CA GLN A 31 37.91 -34.19 -14.90
C GLN A 31 38.16 -33.69 -16.33
N LYS A 32 37.56 -34.36 -17.32
CA LYS A 32 37.73 -33.99 -18.73
C LYS A 32 37.27 -32.56 -19.04
N LEU A 33 36.12 -32.15 -18.52
CA LEU A 33 35.60 -30.79 -18.70
C LEU A 33 36.49 -29.75 -18.00
N THR A 34 37.04 -30.09 -16.84
CA THR A 34 37.96 -29.21 -16.11
C THR A 34 39.28 -29.05 -16.87
N ASP A 35 39.81 -30.14 -17.45
CA ASP A 35 41.00 -30.12 -18.31
C ASP A 35 40.78 -29.27 -19.57
N ASP A 36 39.56 -29.30 -20.12
CA ASP A 36 39.13 -28.47 -21.25
C ASP A 36 38.82 -27.00 -20.84
N GLY A 37 39.01 -26.64 -19.55
CA GLY A 37 38.87 -25.27 -19.04
C GLY A 37 37.46 -24.86 -18.60
N TYR A 38 36.50 -25.79 -18.56
CA TYR A 38 35.14 -25.52 -18.08
C TYR A 38 35.07 -25.57 -16.55
N ARG A 39 34.21 -24.72 -15.98
CA ARG A 39 33.92 -24.76 -14.54
C ARG A 39 32.85 -25.80 -14.26
N CYS A 40 33.22 -26.84 -13.53
CA CYS A 40 32.30 -27.86 -13.07
C CYS A 40 32.03 -27.74 -11.57
N ARG A 41 30.84 -28.18 -11.15
CA ARG A 41 30.46 -28.29 -9.75
C ARG A 41 29.55 -29.51 -9.59
N SER A 42 30.03 -30.51 -8.87
CA SER A 42 29.20 -31.63 -8.46
C SER A 42 28.04 -31.18 -7.55
N LEU A 43 26.83 -31.69 -7.82
CA LEU A 43 25.63 -31.40 -7.05
C LEU A 43 25.43 -32.46 -5.97
N LYS A 44 25.20 -32.02 -4.73
CA LYS A 44 24.90 -32.92 -3.60
C LYS A 44 23.45 -33.39 -3.69
N THR A 45 23.19 -34.37 -4.54
CA THR A 45 21.88 -35.00 -4.73
C THR A 45 21.97 -36.48 -4.48
N SER A 46 20.88 -37.09 -4.01
CA SER A 46 20.86 -38.54 -3.73
C SER A 46 20.79 -39.40 -4.99
N HIS A 47 20.28 -38.85 -6.10
CA HIS A 47 20.05 -39.58 -7.35
C HIS A 47 20.33 -38.68 -8.56
N ALA A 48 20.60 -39.33 -9.70
CA ALA A 48 20.70 -38.69 -11.01
C ALA A 48 19.30 -38.35 -11.56
N PHE A 49 18.71 -37.25 -11.08
CA PHE A 49 17.42 -36.76 -11.56
C PHE A 49 17.46 -36.38 -13.05
N HIS A 50 16.31 -36.42 -13.73
CA HIS A 50 16.20 -36.14 -15.17
C HIS A 50 17.12 -37.05 -16.02
N SER A 51 17.15 -38.33 -15.62
CA SER A 51 17.86 -39.39 -16.34
C SER A 51 17.02 -40.68 -16.36
N PRO A 52 17.31 -41.62 -17.28
CA PRO A 52 16.76 -42.96 -17.27
C PRO A 52 16.97 -43.73 -15.96
N MET A 53 17.89 -43.32 -15.09
CA MET A 53 18.08 -43.95 -13.77
C MET A 53 16.86 -43.77 -12.86
N MET A 54 15.94 -42.85 -13.18
CA MET A 54 14.66 -42.69 -12.48
C MET A 54 13.57 -43.67 -12.94
N LYS A 55 13.80 -44.47 -14.01
CA LYS A 55 12.82 -45.45 -14.54
C LYS A 55 12.24 -46.40 -13.48
N PRO A 56 13.01 -46.94 -12.51
CA PRO A 56 12.46 -47.86 -11.51
C PRO A 56 11.34 -47.23 -10.67
N ALA A 57 11.41 -45.92 -10.41
CA ALA A 57 10.42 -45.20 -9.63
C ALA A 57 9.11 -44.90 -10.40
N LEU A 58 9.11 -45.01 -11.74
CA LEU A 58 7.97 -44.58 -12.56
C LEU A 58 6.68 -45.33 -12.26
N LYS A 59 6.76 -46.63 -11.98
CA LYS A 59 5.58 -47.46 -11.73
C LYS A 59 4.81 -46.96 -10.52
N GLU A 60 5.53 -46.74 -9.41
CA GLU A 60 4.95 -46.24 -8.16
C GLU A 60 4.52 -44.78 -8.29
N PHE A 61 5.34 -43.97 -8.96
CA PHE A 61 5.03 -42.57 -9.26
C PHE A 61 3.70 -42.44 -10.04
N LEU A 62 3.53 -43.17 -11.14
CA LEU A 62 2.30 -43.17 -11.94
C LEU A 62 1.10 -43.73 -11.17
N ALA A 63 1.31 -44.70 -10.27
CA ALA A 63 0.24 -45.20 -9.43
C ALA A 63 -0.30 -44.11 -8.48
N ALA A 64 0.57 -43.26 -7.93
CA ALA A 64 0.17 -42.14 -7.08
C ALA A 64 -0.73 -41.12 -7.82
N PHE A 65 -0.46 -40.87 -9.11
CA PHE A 65 -1.27 -39.95 -9.92
C PHE A 65 -2.71 -40.41 -10.14
N LYS A 66 -3.00 -41.72 -10.08
CA LYS A 66 -4.38 -42.22 -10.26
C LYS A 66 -5.36 -41.69 -9.22
N HIS A 67 -4.86 -41.23 -8.08
CA HIS A 67 -5.67 -40.70 -6.98
C HIS A 67 -5.77 -39.17 -6.99
N ILE A 68 -5.19 -38.50 -8.00
CA ILE A 68 -5.17 -37.03 -8.10
C ILE A 68 -6.11 -36.60 -9.21
N SER A 69 -7.06 -35.72 -8.89
CA SER A 69 -7.89 -35.06 -9.90
C SER A 69 -7.13 -33.86 -10.46
N ILE A 70 -6.64 -33.98 -11.70
CA ILE A 70 -5.89 -32.93 -12.37
C ILE A 70 -6.84 -32.01 -13.15
N MET A 71 -6.79 -30.72 -12.82
CA MET A 71 -7.61 -29.67 -13.44
C MET A 71 -6.83 -28.92 -14.52
N ASP A 72 -7.57 -28.23 -15.39
CA ASP A 72 -6.95 -27.36 -16.39
C ASP A 72 -6.23 -26.18 -15.73
N PRO A 73 -5.05 -25.77 -16.26
CA PRO A 73 -4.32 -24.64 -15.72
C PRO A 73 -5.12 -23.36 -15.93
N LYS A 74 -5.41 -22.64 -14.83
CA LYS A 74 -6.03 -21.31 -14.88
C LYS A 74 -5.03 -20.21 -15.21
N VAL A 75 -3.76 -20.46 -14.89
CA VAL A 75 -2.63 -19.58 -15.21
C VAL A 75 -1.77 -20.34 -16.21
N PRO A 76 -1.54 -19.80 -17.43
CA PRO A 76 -0.66 -20.42 -18.41
C PRO A 76 0.75 -20.60 -17.83
N TYR A 77 1.40 -21.72 -18.15
CA TYR A 77 2.78 -21.95 -17.79
C TYR A 77 3.52 -22.73 -18.90
N LEU A 78 4.84 -22.64 -18.86
CA LEU A 78 5.72 -23.30 -19.81
C LEU A 78 6.11 -24.69 -19.30
N SER A 79 6.00 -25.68 -20.17
CA SER A 79 6.45 -27.03 -19.87
C SER A 79 7.97 -27.09 -19.82
N ASN A 80 8.52 -27.56 -18.70
CA ASN A 80 9.94 -27.88 -18.61
C ASN A 80 10.36 -29.04 -19.52
N VAL A 81 9.42 -29.83 -20.04
CA VAL A 81 9.73 -30.93 -20.95
C VAL A 81 9.93 -30.42 -22.37
N THR A 82 9.01 -29.56 -22.84
CA THR A 82 9.00 -29.11 -24.24
C THR A 82 9.59 -27.71 -24.44
N GLY A 83 9.73 -26.92 -23.39
CA GLY A 83 10.09 -25.50 -23.46
C GLY A 83 9.00 -24.61 -24.06
N LYS A 84 7.76 -25.11 -24.21
CA LYS A 84 6.63 -24.44 -24.85
C LYS A 84 5.43 -24.32 -23.92
N TRP A 85 4.45 -23.50 -24.30
CA TRP A 85 3.18 -23.37 -23.58
C TRP A 85 2.50 -24.74 -23.45
N ILE A 86 2.19 -25.13 -22.23
CA ILE A 86 1.59 -26.43 -21.96
C ILE A 86 0.09 -26.42 -22.26
N THR A 87 -0.41 -27.52 -22.81
CA THR A 87 -1.83 -27.71 -23.09
C THR A 87 -2.55 -28.41 -21.95
N ALA A 88 -3.86 -28.13 -21.79
CA ALA A 88 -4.74 -28.86 -20.87
C ALA A 88 -4.65 -30.39 -21.01
N LYS A 89 -4.51 -30.88 -22.26
CA LYS A 89 -4.35 -32.30 -22.56
C LYS A 89 -3.07 -32.88 -21.97
N GLU A 90 -1.94 -32.16 -22.10
CA GLU A 90 -0.66 -32.58 -21.53
C GLU A 90 -0.69 -32.56 -20.00
N VAL A 91 -1.28 -31.53 -19.38
CA VAL A 91 -1.39 -31.44 -17.92
C VAL A 91 -2.16 -32.63 -17.35
N ARG A 92 -3.28 -33.01 -17.97
CA ARG A 92 -4.13 -34.13 -17.55
C ARG A 92 -3.51 -35.50 -17.84
N ASP A 93 -2.52 -35.59 -18.70
CA ASP A 93 -1.86 -36.85 -19.03
C ASP A 93 -0.85 -37.21 -17.93
N CYS A 94 -1.12 -38.28 -17.18
CA CYS A 94 -0.18 -38.79 -16.17
C CYS A 94 1.20 -39.14 -16.77
N GLN A 95 1.25 -39.52 -18.05
CA GLN A 95 2.50 -39.81 -18.74
C GLN A 95 3.37 -38.57 -18.95
N TYR A 96 2.77 -37.38 -19.03
CA TYR A 96 3.54 -36.13 -19.07
C TYR A 96 4.39 -35.98 -17.81
N TRP A 97 3.83 -36.26 -16.63
CA TRP A 97 4.55 -36.15 -15.36
C TRP A 97 5.66 -37.18 -15.22
N ALA A 98 5.43 -38.41 -15.70
CA ALA A 98 6.48 -39.43 -15.79
C ALA A 98 7.62 -39.01 -16.73
N LYS A 99 7.28 -38.40 -17.88
CA LYS A 99 8.27 -37.82 -18.79
C LYS A 99 9.03 -36.69 -18.10
N HIS A 100 8.35 -35.80 -17.40
CA HIS A 100 8.98 -34.68 -16.68
C HIS A 100 10.03 -35.13 -15.64
N LEU A 101 9.82 -36.28 -14.99
CA LEU A 101 10.78 -36.83 -14.03
C LEU A 101 12.11 -37.29 -14.68
N ILE A 102 12.07 -37.66 -15.97
CA ILE A 102 13.17 -38.31 -16.68
C ILE A 102 13.80 -37.44 -17.74
N GLN A 103 12.99 -36.64 -18.44
CA GLN A 103 13.45 -35.84 -19.56
C GLN A 103 14.15 -34.57 -19.05
N THR A 104 15.00 -34.04 -19.92
CA THR A 104 15.72 -32.79 -19.71
C THR A 104 14.77 -31.65 -19.34
N VAL A 105 15.18 -30.85 -18.36
CA VAL A 105 14.53 -29.58 -18.03
C VAL A 105 14.97 -28.51 -19.04
N CYS A 106 14.09 -28.16 -19.95
CA CYS A 106 14.27 -27.16 -21.01
C CYS A 106 14.06 -25.72 -20.49
N PHE A 107 14.68 -25.33 -19.37
CA PHE A 107 14.46 -24.02 -18.74
C PHE A 107 14.89 -22.86 -19.63
N HIS A 108 16.06 -22.98 -20.28
CA HIS A 108 16.56 -21.98 -21.23
C HIS A 108 15.55 -21.74 -22.36
N GLN A 109 15.04 -22.81 -22.98
CA GLN A 109 14.03 -22.70 -24.03
C GLN A 109 12.73 -22.10 -23.49
N SER A 110 12.29 -22.47 -22.28
CA SER A 110 11.10 -21.85 -21.65
C SER A 110 11.24 -20.34 -21.55
N ILE A 111 12.37 -19.83 -21.03
CA ILE A 111 12.58 -18.38 -20.92
C ILE A 111 12.63 -17.71 -22.30
N LYS A 112 13.23 -18.35 -23.31
CA LYS A 112 13.21 -17.81 -24.69
C LYS A 112 11.80 -17.72 -25.24
N THR A 113 10.98 -18.76 -25.09
CA THR A 113 9.58 -18.76 -25.49
C THR A 113 8.80 -17.68 -24.74
N LEU A 114 9.07 -17.47 -23.45
CA LEU A 114 8.41 -16.41 -22.67
C LEU A 114 8.76 -15.01 -23.19
N LEU A 115 10.02 -14.78 -23.57
CA LEU A 115 10.50 -13.50 -24.09
C LEU A 115 9.95 -13.15 -25.49
N GLU A 116 9.29 -14.09 -26.17
CA GLU A 116 8.56 -13.80 -27.41
C GLU A 116 7.23 -13.06 -27.14
N GLU A 117 6.74 -13.05 -25.90
CA GLU A 117 5.54 -12.32 -25.49
C GLU A 117 5.85 -10.84 -25.20
N GLU A 118 5.06 -9.91 -25.75
CA GLU A 118 5.30 -8.47 -25.64
C GLU A 118 5.29 -7.94 -24.19
N CYS A 119 4.60 -8.62 -23.27
CA CYS A 119 4.44 -8.21 -21.88
C CYS A 119 5.37 -8.93 -20.90
N ALA A 120 6.24 -9.84 -21.37
CA ALA A 120 7.09 -10.65 -20.52
C ALA A 120 8.39 -9.93 -20.13
N ASN A 121 8.28 -8.97 -19.21
CA ASN A 121 9.40 -8.11 -18.82
C ASN A 121 9.69 -8.08 -17.31
N ILE A 122 8.86 -8.75 -16.49
CA ILE A 122 9.04 -8.85 -15.04
C ILE A 122 9.08 -10.33 -14.63
N PHE A 123 10.21 -10.74 -14.05
CA PHE A 123 10.46 -12.10 -13.58
C PHE A 123 10.55 -12.11 -12.05
N ILE A 124 9.76 -12.97 -11.42
CA ILE A 124 9.73 -13.12 -9.97
C ILE A 124 10.11 -14.55 -9.61
N GLU A 125 11.24 -14.73 -8.94
CA GLU A 125 11.64 -16.03 -8.38
C GLU A 125 10.92 -16.27 -7.05
N VAL A 126 10.11 -17.33 -7.03
CA VAL A 126 9.36 -17.77 -5.85
C VAL A 126 10.05 -18.98 -5.23
N GLY A 127 10.96 -18.72 -4.31
CA GLY A 127 11.70 -19.75 -3.60
C GLY A 127 12.93 -19.17 -2.91
N PRO A 128 13.55 -19.91 -1.99
CA PRO A 128 14.76 -19.45 -1.32
C PRO A 128 15.93 -19.42 -2.31
N GLY A 129 16.57 -18.25 -2.42
CA GLY A 129 17.78 -18.08 -3.22
C GLY A 129 17.61 -17.17 -4.43
N CYS A 130 18.52 -17.32 -5.39
CA CYS A 130 18.62 -16.45 -6.57
C CYS A 130 19.09 -17.22 -7.80
N THR A 131 18.89 -18.54 -7.81
CA THR A 131 19.44 -19.42 -8.85
C THR A 131 18.74 -19.15 -10.17
N LEU A 132 17.40 -19.18 -10.19
CA LEU A 132 16.64 -19.00 -11.43
C LEU A 132 16.81 -17.57 -11.95
N SER A 133 16.78 -16.58 -11.06
CA SER A 133 17.06 -15.18 -11.38
C SER A 133 18.45 -15.00 -11.98
N GLY A 134 19.46 -15.71 -11.45
CA GLY A 134 20.81 -15.72 -12.01
C GLY A 134 20.87 -16.32 -13.42
N LEU A 135 20.08 -17.36 -13.69
CA LEU A 135 19.97 -17.98 -15.01
C LEU A 135 19.23 -17.07 -16.00
N VAL A 136 18.10 -16.46 -15.59
CA VAL A 136 17.34 -15.52 -16.43
C VAL A 136 18.23 -14.33 -16.84
N ARG A 137 19.05 -13.79 -15.93
CA ARG A 137 20.03 -12.73 -16.23
C ARG A 137 21.05 -13.10 -17.31
N GLN A 138 21.28 -14.38 -17.56
CA GLN A 138 22.17 -14.87 -18.62
C GLN A 138 21.46 -15.04 -19.97
N ILE A 139 20.13 -15.07 -19.96
CA ILE A 139 19.28 -15.29 -21.14
C ILE A 139 18.77 -13.95 -21.69
N VAL A 140 18.33 -13.04 -20.81
CA VAL A 140 17.85 -11.71 -21.23
C VAL A 140 18.97 -10.86 -21.80
N THR A 141 18.70 -10.23 -22.95
CA THR A 141 19.67 -9.38 -23.66
C THR A 141 19.51 -7.90 -23.28
N ASP A 142 18.28 -7.41 -23.20
CA ASP A 142 17.97 -6.05 -22.74
C ASP A 142 17.75 -6.02 -21.22
N LYS A 143 18.73 -5.48 -20.48
CA LYS A 143 18.66 -5.43 -19.01
C LYS A 143 17.87 -4.24 -18.48
N GLU A 144 17.64 -3.21 -19.28
CA GLU A 144 16.92 -2.00 -18.87
C GLU A 144 15.41 -2.21 -18.89
N SER A 145 14.95 -3.07 -19.81
CA SER A 145 13.55 -3.41 -19.95
C SER A 145 13.14 -4.67 -19.18
N ASN A 146 14.07 -5.49 -18.68
CA ASN A 146 13.77 -6.74 -17.97
C ASN A 146 14.09 -6.68 -16.47
N TYR A 147 13.06 -6.72 -15.63
CA TYR A 147 13.17 -6.65 -14.18
C TYR A 147 13.12 -8.04 -13.55
N ILE A 148 14.06 -8.35 -12.65
CA ILE A 148 14.20 -9.70 -12.07
C ILE A 148 14.38 -9.60 -10.55
N GLU A 149 13.39 -10.06 -9.80
CA GLU A 149 13.34 -9.99 -8.33
C GLU A 149 13.14 -11.36 -7.69
N ASN A 150 13.70 -11.54 -6.49
CA ASN A 150 13.45 -12.71 -5.64
C ASN A 150 12.46 -12.31 -4.55
N ILE A 151 11.41 -13.10 -4.33
CA ILE A 151 10.39 -12.75 -3.32
C ILE A 151 10.77 -13.24 -1.91
N VAL A 152 11.62 -14.27 -1.83
CA VAL A 152 12.12 -14.84 -0.58
C VAL A 152 13.61 -14.52 -0.47
N ARG A 153 14.02 -13.95 0.66
CA ARG A 153 15.44 -13.66 0.92
C ARG A 153 16.27 -14.93 0.95
N HIS A 154 17.56 -14.78 0.68
CA HIS A 154 18.51 -15.84 0.94
C HIS A 154 18.73 -16.01 2.45
N ARG A 155 18.94 -17.25 2.92
CA ARG A 155 19.11 -17.56 4.35
C ARG A 155 20.27 -16.82 5.02
N LEU A 156 21.29 -16.45 4.24
CA LEU A 156 22.46 -15.70 4.73
C LEU A 156 22.24 -14.18 4.80
N GLU A 157 21.12 -13.67 4.28
CA GLU A 157 20.80 -12.24 4.40
C GLU A 157 20.22 -11.95 5.79
N ASP A 158 20.90 -11.07 6.51
CA ASP A 158 20.50 -10.60 7.84
C ASP A 158 19.49 -9.45 7.74
N VAL A 159 18.28 -9.78 7.30
CA VAL A 159 17.16 -8.85 7.18
C VAL A 159 15.88 -9.58 7.53
N SER A 160 14.94 -8.87 8.14
CA SER A 160 13.61 -9.41 8.42
C SER A 160 12.87 -9.74 7.12
N ASP A 161 12.21 -10.89 7.07
CA ASP A 161 11.40 -11.31 5.91
C ASP A 161 10.33 -10.26 5.54
N TYR A 162 9.78 -9.59 6.55
CA TYR A 162 8.80 -8.53 6.36
C TYR A 162 9.40 -7.29 5.67
N VAL A 163 10.59 -6.86 6.09
CA VAL A 163 11.29 -5.72 5.49
C VAL A 163 11.74 -6.06 4.07
N TYR A 164 12.28 -7.26 3.88
CA TYR A 164 12.70 -7.74 2.56
C TYR A 164 11.52 -7.75 1.58
N LEU A 165 10.40 -8.38 1.96
CA LEU A 165 9.21 -8.46 1.12
C LEU A 165 8.66 -7.07 0.79
N LYS A 166 8.60 -6.15 1.75
CA LYS A 166 8.17 -4.76 1.49
C LYS A 166 9.08 -4.04 0.51
N ASN A 167 10.39 -4.24 0.60
CA ASN A 167 11.33 -3.66 -0.35
C ASN A 167 11.12 -4.21 -1.76
N VAL A 168 10.92 -5.53 -1.89
CA VAL A 168 10.60 -6.17 -3.18
C VAL A 168 9.28 -5.64 -3.74
N LEU A 169 8.23 -5.53 -2.93
CA LEU A 169 6.94 -4.94 -3.35
C LEU A 169 7.10 -3.49 -3.81
N GLY A 170 7.93 -2.69 -3.15
CA GLY A 170 8.24 -1.32 -3.56
C GLY A 170 8.94 -1.27 -4.92
N LYS A 171 9.84 -2.21 -5.21
CA LYS A 171 10.46 -2.34 -6.54
C LYS A 171 9.45 -2.76 -7.60
N LEU A 172 8.63 -3.77 -7.33
CA LEU A 172 7.56 -4.19 -8.25
C LEU A 172 6.60 -3.03 -8.57
N TRP A 173 6.22 -2.25 -7.56
CA TRP A 173 5.43 -1.03 -7.73
C TRP A 173 6.13 0.00 -8.62
N LYS A 174 7.45 0.21 -8.44
CA LYS A 174 8.26 1.08 -9.31
C LYS A 174 8.27 0.60 -10.77
N TYR A 175 8.23 -0.72 -11.00
CA TYR A 175 8.15 -1.31 -12.34
C TYR A 175 6.74 -1.23 -12.95
N GLY A 176 5.77 -0.62 -12.27
CA GLY A 176 4.39 -0.43 -12.75
C GLY A 176 3.41 -1.54 -12.34
N ILE A 177 3.83 -2.50 -11.50
CA ILE A 177 2.89 -3.51 -10.98
C ILE A 177 1.95 -2.87 -9.97
N GLU A 178 0.64 -3.05 -10.22
CA GLU A 178 -0.39 -2.63 -9.27
C GLU A 178 -0.36 -3.51 -8.01
N ILE A 179 0.06 -2.93 -6.89
CA ILE A 179 0.05 -3.61 -5.59
C ILE A 179 -1.32 -3.41 -4.92
N LYS A 180 -2.01 -4.53 -4.64
CA LYS A 180 -3.24 -4.54 -3.85
C LYS A 180 -2.93 -4.33 -2.36
N TRP A 181 -2.67 -3.08 -1.98
CA TRP A 181 -2.32 -2.70 -0.61
C TRP A 181 -3.24 -3.23 0.50
N PRO A 182 -4.58 -3.33 0.32
CA PRO A 182 -5.45 -3.94 1.32
C PRO A 182 -5.05 -5.38 1.70
N ILE A 183 -4.55 -6.16 0.73
CA ILE A 183 -4.05 -7.52 0.98
C ILE A 183 -2.76 -7.47 1.80
N VAL A 184 -1.87 -6.53 1.48
CA VAL A 184 -0.58 -6.34 2.18
C VAL A 184 -0.78 -5.91 3.63
N TYR A 185 -1.77 -5.07 3.91
CA TYR A 185 -2.11 -4.64 5.28
C TYR A 185 -2.76 -5.76 6.10
N GLY A 186 -3.39 -6.74 5.44
CA GLY A 186 -4.02 -7.89 6.09
C GLY A 186 -5.10 -7.45 7.08
N LYS A 187 -4.97 -7.86 8.35
CA LYS A 187 -5.89 -7.48 9.43
C LYS A 187 -5.62 -6.09 10.02
N SER A 188 -4.52 -5.46 9.62
CA SER A 188 -4.17 -4.13 10.10
C SER A 188 -5.20 -3.13 9.58
N LYS A 189 -5.64 -2.20 10.43
CA LYS A 189 -6.53 -1.09 10.06
C LYS A 189 -5.72 0.21 10.06
N PRO A 190 -4.88 0.45 9.03
CA PRO A 190 -4.11 1.69 8.97
C PRO A 190 -5.06 2.88 8.93
N GLN A 191 -4.73 3.94 9.67
CA GLN A 191 -5.47 5.19 9.62
C GLN A 191 -4.94 6.06 8.48
N LYS A 192 -5.84 6.77 7.80
CA LYS A 192 -5.46 7.76 6.80
C LYS A 192 -4.85 8.96 7.53
N LEU A 193 -3.68 9.40 7.08
CA LEU A 193 -3.02 10.61 7.57
C LEU A 193 -3.03 11.66 6.47
N HIS A 194 -3.12 12.93 6.86
CA HIS A 194 -2.89 14.04 5.93
C HIS A 194 -1.39 14.10 5.61
N LEU A 195 -1.06 13.88 4.34
CA LEU A 195 0.29 14.03 3.80
C LEU A 195 0.35 15.28 2.92
N PRO A 196 1.54 15.83 2.64
CA PRO A 196 1.69 16.90 1.67
C PRO A 196 0.95 16.59 0.36
N THR A 197 0.25 17.58 -0.17
CA THR A 197 -0.47 17.43 -1.44
C THR A 197 0.50 17.26 -2.60
N TYR A 198 -0.03 16.82 -3.74
CA TYR A 198 0.74 16.74 -4.98
C TYR A 198 1.42 18.09 -5.26
N VAL A 199 2.73 18.05 -5.49
CA VAL A 199 3.51 19.23 -5.88
C VAL A 199 3.41 19.32 -7.40
N PHE A 200 2.59 20.23 -7.90
CA PHE A 200 2.48 20.48 -9.33
C PHE A 200 3.80 21.06 -9.86
N ASP A 201 4.18 20.64 -11.06
CA ASP A 201 5.26 21.30 -11.80
C ASP A 201 4.71 22.61 -12.37
N ASP A 202 5.08 23.72 -11.76
CA ASP A 202 4.59 25.05 -12.12
C ASP A 202 5.19 25.48 -13.47
N GLN A 203 4.44 25.22 -14.54
CA GLN A 203 4.79 25.70 -15.87
C GLN A 203 3.95 26.92 -16.25
N THR A 204 4.64 28.01 -16.59
CA THR A 204 3.96 29.21 -17.09
C THR A 204 3.63 29.02 -18.57
N MET A 205 2.38 28.66 -18.84
CA MET A 205 1.84 28.59 -20.20
C MET A 205 1.36 29.98 -20.63
N LEU A 206 2.22 30.72 -21.32
CA LEU A 206 1.84 32.00 -21.92
C LEU A 206 0.98 31.73 -23.16
N VAL A 207 -0.25 32.23 -23.17
CA VAL A 207 -1.10 32.22 -24.36
C VAL A 207 -0.67 33.38 -25.24
N SER A 208 0.06 33.09 -26.33
CA SER A 208 0.28 34.07 -27.40
C SER A 208 -1.06 34.35 -28.06
N LYS A 209 -1.49 35.61 -28.04
CA LYS A 209 -2.51 36.09 -28.98
C LYS A 209 -1.84 36.13 -30.35
N ASP A 210 -2.05 35.09 -31.15
CA ASP A 210 -1.90 35.23 -32.59
C ASP A 210 -2.95 36.27 -33.03
N ASN A 211 -2.50 37.47 -33.35
CA ASN A 211 -3.36 38.54 -33.85
C ASN A 211 -3.80 38.31 -35.31
N ASP A 212 -3.62 37.11 -35.86
CA ASP A 212 -4.03 36.77 -37.21
C ASP A 212 -4.57 35.33 -37.27
N VAL A 213 -5.82 35.14 -36.84
CA VAL A 213 -6.68 34.14 -37.46
C VAL A 213 -7.86 34.88 -38.04
N SER A 214 -7.68 35.36 -39.27
CA SER A 214 -8.80 35.59 -40.17
C SER A 214 -9.61 34.29 -40.21
N SER A 215 -10.87 34.42 -39.78
CA SER A 215 -11.85 33.35 -39.67
C SER A 215 -12.12 32.72 -41.05
N GLN A 216 -11.34 31.72 -41.41
CA GLN A 216 -11.79 30.74 -42.39
C GLN A 216 -12.80 29.83 -41.71
N ASN A 217 -14.07 30.07 -42.05
CA ASN A 217 -15.19 29.21 -41.71
C ASN A 217 -15.02 27.83 -42.37
N SER A 218 -14.35 26.91 -41.69
CA SER A 218 -14.60 25.47 -41.90
C SER A 218 -15.82 25.10 -41.06
N THR A 219 -16.95 24.99 -41.75
CA THR A 219 -18.21 24.45 -41.22
C THR A 219 -18.08 22.93 -41.12
N ASP A 220 -17.43 22.47 -40.05
CA ASP A 220 -17.73 21.18 -39.45
C ASP A 220 -17.40 21.29 -37.96
N LYS A 221 -18.36 21.80 -37.20
CA LYS A 221 -18.28 21.94 -35.75
C LYS A 221 -19.36 21.05 -35.16
N SER A 222 -18.92 20.05 -34.40
CA SER A 222 -19.77 19.21 -33.57
C SER A 222 -20.74 20.07 -32.73
N PRO A 223 -21.94 19.56 -32.38
CA PRO A 223 -22.94 20.30 -31.63
C PRO A 223 -22.36 20.93 -30.35
N ILE A 224 -22.72 22.18 -30.07
CA ILE A 224 -22.14 23.04 -29.00
C ILE A 224 -22.27 22.45 -27.59
N ASP A 225 -23.22 21.54 -27.43
CA ASP A 225 -23.49 20.67 -26.29
C ASP A 225 -22.32 19.72 -25.95
N HIS A 226 -21.36 19.53 -26.85
CA HIS A 226 -20.14 18.75 -26.61
C HIS A 226 -18.90 19.59 -26.24
N TRP A 227 -19.00 20.93 -26.19
CA TRP A 227 -17.82 21.80 -26.09
C TRP A 227 -17.47 22.28 -24.69
N PHE A 228 -18.39 22.23 -23.73
CA PHE A 228 -18.15 22.83 -22.42
C PHE A 228 -18.57 21.88 -21.29
N TYR A 229 -17.58 21.27 -20.63
CA TYR A 229 -17.77 20.80 -19.26
C TYR A 229 -17.57 21.97 -18.30
N LYS A 230 -18.59 22.25 -17.48
CA LYS A 230 -18.48 23.17 -16.35
C LYS A 230 -18.16 22.34 -15.11
N PRO A 231 -16.96 22.46 -14.51
CA PRO A 231 -16.72 21.84 -13.21
C PRO A 231 -17.66 22.51 -12.20
N VAL A 232 -18.61 21.73 -11.68
CA VAL A 232 -19.49 22.15 -10.59
C VAL A 232 -19.12 21.32 -9.38
N TRP A 233 -18.73 21.98 -8.29
CA TRP A 233 -18.56 21.33 -7.01
C TRP A 233 -19.94 21.03 -6.43
N GLU A 234 -20.36 19.77 -6.48
CA GLU A 234 -21.46 19.28 -5.66
C GLU A 234 -20.89 18.78 -4.33
N SER A 235 -21.25 19.48 -3.25
CA SER A 235 -20.97 19.04 -1.88
C SER A 235 -21.79 17.79 -1.58
N ASN A 236 -21.21 16.62 -1.78
CA ASN A 236 -21.84 15.34 -1.46
C ASN A 236 -21.69 15.00 0.04
N ILE A 237 -22.07 15.95 0.90
CA ILE A 237 -22.17 15.72 2.33
C ILE A 237 -23.64 15.60 2.68
N GLU A 238 -24.20 14.40 2.48
CA GLU A 238 -25.38 13.99 3.23
C GLU A 238 -24.97 13.85 4.71
N TYR A 239 -24.99 14.97 5.44
CA TYR A 239 -25.05 14.88 6.90
C TYR A 239 -26.45 14.36 7.25
N GLU A 240 -26.54 13.10 7.67
CA GLU A 240 -27.66 12.69 8.51
C GLU A 240 -27.69 13.66 9.70
N SER A 241 -28.70 14.53 9.74
CA SER A 241 -28.89 15.44 10.86
C SER A 241 -29.23 14.61 12.10
N LYS A 242 -28.21 14.18 12.84
CA LYS A 242 -28.42 13.59 14.16
C LYS A 242 -29.06 14.69 15.01
N LYS A 243 -30.31 14.48 15.42
CA LYS A 243 -31.00 15.41 16.32
C LYS A 243 -30.14 15.55 17.58
N PRO A 244 -29.96 16.78 18.10
CA PRO A 244 -29.20 17.00 19.32
C PRO A 244 -29.77 16.14 20.45
N ILE A 245 -28.88 15.60 21.28
CA ILE A 245 -29.25 14.75 22.41
C ILE A 245 -30.00 15.63 23.42
N SER A 246 -31.28 15.33 23.64
CA SER A 246 -32.11 16.03 24.63
C SER A 246 -31.53 15.84 26.02
N ASN A 247 -31.57 16.91 26.84
CA ASN A 247 -31.11 16.94 28.23
C ASN A 247 -29.59 16.75 28.47
N ALA A 248 -28.75 16.86 27.44
CA ALA A 248 -27.29 16.84 27.61
C ALA A 248 -26.74 18.19 28.12
N ILE A 249 -25.59 18.14 28.81
CA ILE A 249 -24.80 19.31 29.22
C ILE A 249 -23.76 19.59 28.13
N TYR A 250 -23.87 20.76 27.50
CA TYR A 250 -22.97 21.24 26.46
C TYR A 250 -21.98 22.25 27.03
N LEU A 251 -20.69 22.02 26.84
CA LEU A 251 -19.64 23.01 27.06
C LEU A 251 -19.18 23.57 25.72
N LEU A 252 -19.43 24.86 25.48
CA LEU A 252 -19.15 25.52 24.21
C LEU A 252 -17.98 26.50 24.37
N PHE A 253 -16.89 26.27 23.66
CA PHE A 253 -15.82 27.27 23.52
C PHE A 253 -16.15 28.18 22.35
N LEU A 254 -16.57 29.41 22.66
CA LEU A 254 -17.17 30.36 21.75
C LEU A 254 -16.30 31.61 21.56
N GLU A 255 -16.35 32.18 20.36
CA GLU A 255 -15.95 33.56 20.14
C GLU A 255 -17.18 34.48 20.20
N ARG A 256 -16.98 35.77 20.42
CA ARG A 256 -18.09 36.75 20.47
C ARG A 256 -18.49 37.14 19.04
N ASN A 257 -19.22 36.27 18.35
CA ASN A 257 -19.68 36.46 16.99
C ASN A 257 -21.09 35.87 16.73
N GLN A 258 -21.71 36.28 15.61
CA GLN A 258 -23.08 35.88 15.25
C GLN A 258 -23.27 34.36 15.09
N PHE A 259 -22.23 33.63 14.68
CA PHE A 259 -22.28 32.18 14.55
C PHE A 259 -22.38 31.50 15.92
N SER A 260 -21.51 31.89 16.84
CA SER A 260 -21.51 31.39 18.21
C SER A 260 -22.82 31.68 18.94
N ASP A 261 -23.41 32.87 18.73
CA ASP A 261 -24.73 33.22 19.26
C ASP A 261 -25.83 32.33 18.67
N SER A 262 -25.81 32.10 17.37
CA SER A 262 -26.79 31.24 16.67
C SER A 262 -26.70 29.78 17.13
N LEU A 263 -25.48 29.27 17.31
CA LEU A 263 -25.22 27.92 17.80
C LEU A 263 -25.74 27.75 19.24
N LYS A 264 -25.43 28.71 20.13
CA LYS A 264 -25.92 28.73 21.51
C LYS A 264 -27.45 28.74 21.57
N GLN A 265 -28.09 29.61 20.80
CA GLN A 265 -29.56 29.68 20.72
C GLN A 265 -30.19 28.40 20.18
N SER A 266 -29.58 27.77 19.18
CA SER A 266 -30.06 26.50 18.63
C SER A 266 -30.02 25.36 19.66
N LEU A 267 -28.99 25.31 20.51
CA LEU A 267 -28.88 24.27 21.54
C LEU A 267 -29.81 24.53 22.73
N LEU A 268 -29.99 25.79 23.14
CA LEU A 268 -30.95 26.16 24.19
C LEU A 268 -32.40 25.80 23.82
N LYS A 269 -32.78 25.89 22.54
CA LYS A 269 -34.12 25.49 22.05
C LYS A 269 -34.43 24.00 22.23
N ASN A 270 -33.42 23.15 22.43
CA ASN A 270 -33.57 21.69 22.57
C ASN A 270 -33.53 21.22 24.04
N ASN A 271 -33.91 22.07 24.99
CA ASN A 271 -33.95 21.76 26.43
C ASN A 271 -32.59 21.28 27.01
N SER A 272 -31.50 21.66 26.37
CA SER A 272 -30.14 21.31 26.78
C SER A 272 -29.57 22.37 27.71
N LYS A 273 -28.70 21.95 28.64
CA LYS A 273 -27.95 22.89 29.48
C LYS A 273 -26.71 23.34 28.72
N VAL A 274 -26.53 24.64 28.54
CA VAL A 274 -25.42 25.20 27.76
C VAL A 274 -24.52 26.04 28.65
N ILE A 275 -23.25 25.70 28.68
CA ILE A 275 -22.17 26.40 29.39
C ILE A 275 -21.25 27.01 28.35
N SER A 276 -21.01 28.31 28.43
CA SER A 276 -20.21 29.06 27.45
C SER A 276 -18.83 29.40 28.02
N VAL A 277 -17.79 29.19 27.23
CA VAL A 277 -16.40 29.54 27.55
C VAL A 277 -15.89 30.49 26.48
N TYR A 278 -15.49 31.69 26.89
CA TYR A 278 -14.94 32.72 26.01
C TYR A 278 -13.44 32.90 26.23
N LEU A 279 -12.77 33.50 25.25
CA LEU A 279 -11.36 33.90 25.37
C LEU A 279 -11.22 35.04 26.38
N GLY A 280 -10.46 34.81 27.44
CA GLY A 280 -10.13 35.79 28.46
C GLY A 280 -8.62 36.01 28.63
N LYS A 281 -8.24 36.93 29.51
CA LYS A 281 -6.83 37.12 29.92
C LYS A 281 -6.37 36.12 30.98
N SER A 282 -7.31 35.59 31.76
CA SER A 282 -7.13 34.62 32.83
C SER A 282 -8.48 33.93 33.09
N PHE A 283 -8.48 32.85 33.88
CA PHE A 283 -9.71 32.22 34.35
C PHE A 283 -10.60 33.22 35.10
N CYS A 284 -11.86 33.35 34.67
CA CYS A 284 -12.87 34.16 35.33
C CYS A 284 -14.25 33.49 35.18
N GLU A 285 -14.94 33.27 36.31
CA GLU A 285 -16.34 32.82 36.31
C GLU A 285 -17.25 34.06 36.22
N ILE A 286 -17.83 34.30 35.04
CA ILE A 286 -18.73 35.43 34.80
C ILE A 286 -20.11 35.13 35.40
N SER A 287 -20.57 33.88 35.26
CA SER A 287 -21.80 33.38 35.86
C SER A 287 -21.73 31.85 35.99
N LYS A 288 -22.76 31.24 36.59
CA LYS A 288 -22.87 29.77 36.71
C LYS A 288 -22.85 29.01 35.38
N VAL A 289 -23.00 29.70 34.25
CA VAL A 289 -23.03 29.11 32.90
C VAL A 289 -22.10 29.83 31.92
N GLU A 290 -21.31 30.81 32.36
CA GLU A 290 -20.39 31.57 31.50
C GLU A 290 -19.03 31.76 32.16
N PHE A 291 -17.99 31.41 31.43
CA PHE A 291 -16.61 31.44 31.89
C PHE A 291 -15.71 32.12 30.85
N GLU A 292 -14.60 32.68 31.31
CA GLU A 292 -13.50 33.13 30.49
C GLU A 292 -12.23 32.34 30.83
N VAL A 293 -11.48 31.92 29.81
CA VAL A 293 -10.25 31.13 29.95
C VAL A 293 -9.17 31.69 29.04
N LYS A 294 -7.93 31.72 29.54
CA LYS A 294 -6.77 32.07 28.70
C LYS A 294 -6.36 30.86 27.84
N LYS A 295 -6.32 31.05 26.52
CA LYS A 295 -6.10 29.98 25.53
C LYS A 295 -4.82 29.14 25.76
N ASP A 296 -3.76 29.75 26.25
CA ASP A 296 -2.41 29.19 26.42
C ASP A 296 -2.04 28.88 27.88
N SER A 297 -3.02 28.80 28.79
CA SER A 297 -2.76 28.49 30.21
C SER A 297 -3.39 27.16 30.62
N PRO A 298 -2.59 26.10 30.83
CA PRO A 298 -3.08 24.84 31.37
C PRO A 298 -3.88 25.01 32.66
N GLN A 299 -3.38 25.86 33.58
CA GLN A 299 -3.98 26.08 34.90
C GLN A 299 -5.42 26.62 34.81
N ASP A 300 -5.74 27.42 33.79
CA ASP A 300 -7.08 27.96 33.61
C ASP A 300 -8.07 26.88 33.17
N TYR A 301 -7.66 25.91 32.34
CA TYR A 301 -8.50 24.76 31.98
C TYR A 301 -8.75 23.85 33.18
N PHE A 302 -7.75 23.63 34.02
CA PHE A 302 -7.93 22.91 35.29
C PHE A 302 -8.98 23.59 36.18
N LYS A 303 -8.86 24.91 36.40
CA LYS A 303 -9.83 25.66 37.20
C LYS A 303 -11.24 25.60 36.61
N LEU A 304 -11.37 25.67 35.28
CA LEU A 304 -12.65 25.50 34.60
C LEU A 304 -13.26 24.14 34.91
N ILE A 305 -12.54 23.05 34.64
CA ILE A 305 -13.05 21.70 34.85
C ILE A 305 -13.37 21.43 36.33
N SER A 306 -12.53 21.88 37.26
CA SER A 306 -12.81 21.77 38.70
C SER A 306 -14.04 22.56 39.15
N SER A 307 -14.28 23.76 38.60
CA SER A 307 -15.51 24.53 38.89
C SER A 307 -16.75 23.80 38.37
N LEU A 308 -16.67 23.19 37.17
CA LEU A 308 -17.76 22.40 36.61
C LEU A 308 -18.05 21.13 37.43
N GLU A 309 -17.00 20.45 37.92
CA GLU A 309 -17.12 19.29 38.80
C GLU A 309 -17.81 19.66 40.12
N LEU A 310 -17.35 20.71 40.79
CA LEU A 310 -17.94 21.20 42.05
C LEU A 310 -19.41 21.62 41.89
N ALA A 311 -19.77 22.15 40.72
CA ALA A 311 -21.14 22.54 40.39
C ALA A 311 -22.01 21.40 39.86
N ASN A 312 -21.49 20.16 39.82
CA ASN A 312 -22.10 18.96 39.24
C ASN A 312 -22.61 19.16 37.80
N ASN A 313 -21.79 19.84 36.99
CA ASN A 313 -22.09 20.28 35.63
C ASN A 313 -21.03 19.82 34.62
N LEU A 314 -20.48 18.63 34.81
CA LEU A 314 -19.55 18.05 33.85
C LEU A 314 -20.26 17.82 32.50
N PRO A 315 -19.61 18.19 31.37
CA PRO A 315 -20.26 18.18 30.06
C PRO A 315 -20.33 16.78 29.42
N ASP A 316 -21.50 16.42 28.90
CA ASP A 316 -21.64 15.24 28.03
C ASP A 316 -21.03 15.51 26.65
N ILE A 317 -21.13 16.76 26.18
CA ILE A 317 -20.70 17.19 24.86
C ILE A 317 -19.90 18.49 24.98
N ILE A 318 -18.72 18.52 24.36
CA ILE A 318 -17.90 19.71 24.26
C ILE A 318 -17.80 20.12 22.80
N ILE A 319 -18.07 21.38 22.48
CA ILE A 319 -17.93 21.92 21.13
C ILE A 319 -16.94 23.07 21.16
N HIS A 320 -15.85 22.93 20.41
CA HIS A 320 -14.75 23.88 20.38
C HIS A 320 -14.73 24.67 19.08
N THR A 321 -15.00 25.98 19.13
CA THR A 321 -15.19 26.82 17.93
C THR A 321 -14.20 27.97 17.78
N TRP A 322 -13.18 28.10 18.64
CA TRP A 322 -12.17 29.17 18.53
C TRP A 322 -11.29 29.12 17.27
N CYS A 323 -11.40 28.08 16.46
CA CYS A 323 -10.73 27.97 15.15
C CYS A 323 -11.66 28.31 13.98
N TYR A 324 -12.90 28.70 14.24
CA TYR A 324 -13.86 29.05 13.21
C TYR A 324 -13.69 30.52 12.79
N LYS A 325 -13.52 30.76 11.48
CA LYS A 325 -13.34 32.10 10.88
C LYS A 325 -12.25 32.97 11.53
N LEU A 326 -11.06 32.40 11.73
CA LEU A 326 -9.88 33.20 12.07
C LEU A 326 -9.55 34.17 10.92
N GLU A 327 -9.36 35.45 11.24
CA GLU A 327 -8.87 36.44 10.29
C GLU A 327 -7.50 36.02 9.77
N TYR A 328 -7.35 36.02 8.44
CA TYR A 328 -6.10 35.60 7.80
C TYR A 328 -5.10 36.75 7.82
N THR A 329 -3.93 36.51 8.41
CA THR A 329 -2.82 37.45 8.38
C THR A 329 -1.84 37.06 7.28
N LYS A 330 -1.27 38.05 6.58
CA LYS A 330 -0.24 37.80 5.54
C LYS A 330 1.05 37.18 6.09
N ASN A 331 1.25 37.21 7.41
CA ASN A 331 2.42 36.63 8.06
C ASN A 331 2.12 35.19 8.47
N LEU A 332 2.68 34.24 7.73
CA LEU A 332 2.44 32.80 7.93
C LEU A 332 2.86 32.29 9.30
N LEU A 333 3.95 32.80 9.89
CA LEU A 333 4.40 32.41 11.23
C LEU A 333 3.41 32.89 12.29
N LYS A 334 2.98 34.15 12.19
CA LYS A 334 1.96 34.71 13.09
C LYS A 334 0.62 33.98 12.95
N GLN A 335 0.26 33.57 11.74
CA GLN A 335 -0.94 32.75 11.49
C GLN A 335 -0.81 31.37 12.15
N PHE A 336 0.35 30.74 12.03
CA PHE A 336 0.63 29.43 12.62
C PHE A 336 0.55 29.48 14.16
N ASP A 337 1.15 30.49 14.79
CA ASP A 337 1.13 30.65 16.25
C ASP A 337 -0.31 30.87 16.74
N LEU A 338 -1.07 31.75 16.08
CA LEU A 338 -2.47 32.01 16.42
C LEU A 338 -3.35 30.75 16.31
N ASN A 339 -3.16 29.97 15.24
CA ASN A 339 -3.87 28.70 15.04
C ASN A 339 -3.48 27.65 16.08
N SER A 340 -2.19 27.57 16.42
CA SER A 340 -1.66 26.61 17.39
C SER A 340 -2.18 26.92 18.81
N GLU A 341 -2.17 28.18 19.21
CA GLU A 341 -2.65 28.62 20.52
C GLU A 341 -4.16 28.47 20.68
N ARG A 342 -4.95 28.80 19.64
CA ARG A 342 -6.42 28.72 19.70
C ARG A 342 -6.96 27.30 19.46
N GLY A 343 -6.27 26.48 18.69
CA GLY A 343 -6.72 25.15 18.32
C GLY A 343 -6.00 24.04 19.09
N PHE A 344 -4.73 23.84 18.78
CA PHE A 344 -3.97 22.71 19.29
C PHE A 344 -3.77 22.77 20.81
N PHE A 345 -3.18 23.86 21.31
CA PHE A 345 -2.87 23.99 22.73
C PHE A 345 -4.13 24.09 23.60
N GLY A 346 -5.15 24.83 23.15
CA GLY A 346 -6.41 24.92 23.90
C GLY A 346 -7.10 23.57 24.06
N VAL A 347 -7.17 22.76 23.00
CA VAL A 347 -7.72 21.39 23.07
C VAL A 347 -6.84 20.48 23.91
N LEU A 348 -5.51 20.55 23.76
CA LEU A 348 -4.57 19.74 24.54
C LEU A 348 -4.76 19.98 26.04
N TYR A 349 -4.80 21.24 26.46
CA TYR A 349 -4.96 21.61 27.86
C TYR A 349 -6.33 21.25 28.42
N LEU A 350 -7.39 21.37 27.60
CA LEU A 350 -8.71 20.87 27.95
C LEU A 350 -8.71 19.36 28.20
N VAL A 351 -8.10 18.57 27.30
CA VAL A 351 -8.02 17.11 27.47
C VAL A 351 -7.21 16.74 28.71
N GLN A 352 -6.09 17.43 28.96
CA GLN A 352 -5.30 17.22 30.17
C GLN A 352 -6.10 17.52 31.44
N ALA A 353 -6.88 18.61 31.47
CA ALA A 353 -7.74 18.96 32.59
C ALA A 353 -8.85 17.91 32.82
N LEU A 354 -9.44 17.39 31.75
CA LEU A 354 -10.45 16.32 31.84
C LEU A 354 -9.84 14.98 32.31
N MET A 355 -8.61 14.66 31.90
CA MET A 355 -7.91 13.44 32.32
C MET A 355 -7.50 13.45 33.80
N ALA A 356 -7.37 14.64 34.39
CA ALA A 356 -7.04 14.79 35.80
C ALA A 356 -8.25 14.69 36.73
N LEU A 357 -9.46 14.53 36.19
CA LEU A 357 -10.65 14.21 36.97
C LEU A 357 -10.50 12.82 37.59
N GLU A 358 -10.68 12.71 38.90
CA GLU A 358 -10.72 11.43 39.62
C GLU A 358 -12.12 10.77 39.55
N VAL A 359 -12.84 10.99 38.44
CA VAL A 359 -14.19 10.46 38.22
C VAL A 359 -14.10 9.16 37.42
N ALA A 360 -14.33 8.03 38.11
CA ALA A 360 -14.35 6.73 37.46
C ALA A 360 -15.41 6.68 36.33
N ALA A 361 -14.98 6.27 35.13
CA ALA A 361 -15.84 6.05 33.96
C ALA A 361 -16.51 7.31 33.36
N TYR A 362 -15.98 8.51 33.59
CA TYR A 362 -16.45 9.72 32.89
C TYR A 362 -16.28 9.63 31.37
N LYS A 363 -17.33 9.97 30.62
CA LYS A 363 -17.35 9.97 29.15
C LYS A 363 -17.95 11.26 28.64
N CYS A 364 -17.28 11.90 27.69
CA CYS A 364 -17.79 13.05 26.96
C CYS A 364 -17.41 12.95 25.48
N SER A 365 -18.17 13.62 24.62
CA SER A 365 -17.86 13.74 23.19
C SER A 365 -17.27 15.12 22.91
N LEU A 366 -16.08 15.18 22.31
CA LEU A 366 -15.44 16.43 21.92
C LEU A 366 -15.57 16.64 20.41
N PHE A 367 -16.16 17.77 20.01
CA PHE A 367 -16.27 18.23 18.63
C PHE A 367 -15.44 19.49 18.44
N ILE A 368 -14.59 19.50 17.43
CA ILE A 368 -13.79 20.68 17.07
C ILE A 368 -14.33 21.20 15.74
N ILE A 369 -14.73 22.47 15.71
CA ILE A 369 -15.15 23.17 14.50
C ILE A 369 -14.04 24.12 14.10
N SER A 370 -13.37 23.79 13.01
CA SER A 370 -12.36 24.63 12.37
C SER A 370 -12.77 24.95 10.93
N ASN A 371 -12.23 26.03 10.38
CA ASN A 371 -12.26 26.21 8.94
C ASN A 371 -11.31 25.18 8.32
N ALA A 372 -11.79 24.37 7.38
CA ALA A 372 -10.93 23.58 6.52
C ALA A 372 -10.08 24.56 5.69
N VAL A 373 -8.79 24.62 5.98
CA VAL A 373 -7.77 25.16 5.08
C VAL A 373 -6.76 24.06 4.84
#